data_AF-L8FQD6-F1
#
_entry.id   AF-L8FQD6-F1
#
_cell.length_a   1.000
_cell.length_b   1.000
_cell.length_c   1.000
_cell.angle_alpha   90.00
_cell.angle_beta   90.00
_cell.angle_gamma   90.00
#
_symmetry.space_group_name_H-M   'P 1'
#
loop_
_entity.id
_entity.type
_entity.pdbx_description
1 polymer ?
#
loop_
_entity_poly.entity_id
_entity_poly.type
_entity_poly.pdbx_seq_one_letter_code
_entity_poly.pdbx_strand_id
1 'polypeptide(L)'
;MKVFNVAFTVVHLPIAALALQTPLQVPLSTVKDFVNRVTVTLSFGTVIGSVSSIETFNGIPYADPPVGPLRLRPPQRLSRSLGEFDATGTAASCPRMPLFPDGAPSIPEEFRNAPFLEVEEGKTQEDCLTISVRRTKGTKAEDKLPVLFGLFGFGYVNSDSKKYNEVVDKLLAYGAQAQKPFIYVAVNYRVAGFGFLGGKEILADGASNLGLLDQRMGLEWVAENIESFGGDPEKVTIWGESSGSISVFNQMLLFNGNATFKGKHLFQGAIMNSGSIMSTDRVDGPKAQHIYDNVVERAGCKG
;
A
#
# COMPACT_ATOMS: atom_id res chain seq x y z
N MET A 1 -96.53 -25.41 26.18
CA MET A 1 -95.57 -26.22 26.96
C MET A 1 -95.36 -27.56 26.25
N LYS A 2 -94.26 -27.69 25.49
CA LYS A 2 -93.54 -28.92 25.15
C LYS A 2 -92.52 -28.58 24.06
N VAL A 3 -91.26 -28.64 24.45
CA VAL A 3 -90.07 -28.52 23.62
C VAL A 3 -89.96 -29.77 22.76
N PHE A 4 -89.66 -29.61 21.47
CA PHE A 4 -89.12 -30.69 20.64
C PHE A 4 -87.83 -30.19 19.99
N ASN A 5 -86.73 -30.83 20.41
CA ASN A 5 -85.41 -30.72 19.82
C ASN A 5 -85.41 -31.35 18.43
N VAL A 6 -84.88 -30.65 17.44
CA VAL A 6 -84.50 -31.23 16.15
C VAL A 6 -83.01 -30.97 15.95
N ALA A 7 -82.24 -32.05 15.90
CA ALA A 7 -80.83 -32.04 15.58
C ALA A 7 -80.64 -31.77 14.08
N PHE A 8 -79.80 -30.78 13.74
CA PHE A 8 -79.32 -30.58 12.37
C PHE A 8 -77.83 -30.93 12.32
N THR A 9 -77.51 -31.94 11.52
CA THR A 9 -76.16 -32.37 11.20
C THR A 9 -75.56 -31.38 10.19
N VAL A 10 -74.52 -30.64 10.59
CA VAL A 10 -73.79 -29.73 9.70
C VAL A 10 -72.72 -30.53 8.96
N VAL A 11 -72.87 -30.61 7.63
CA VAL A 11 -71.85 -31.14 6.71
C VAL A 11 -70.83 -30.03 6.47
N HIS A 12 -69.58 -30.21 6.92
CA HIS A 12 -68.48 -29.33 6.53
C HIS A 12 -67.78 -29.88 5.29
N LEU A 13 -67.92 -29.15 4.17
CA LEU A 13 -67.07 -29.31 2.98
C LEU A 13 -65.61 -28.98 3.31
N PRO A 14 -64.63 -29.72 2.77
CA PRO A 14 -63.23 -29.35 2.91
C PRO A 14 -62.94 -28.08 2.10
N ILE A 15 -62.37 -27.08 2.79
CA ILE A 15 -61.84 -25.85 2.19
C ILE A 15 -60.61 -26.25 1.36
N ALA A 16 -60.68 -26.05 0.05
CA ALA A 16 -59.53 -26.19 -0.84
C ALA A 16 -58.46 -25.17 -0.44
N ALA A 17 -57.25 -25.67 -0.16
CA ALA A 17 -56.10 -24.83 0.15
C ALA A 17 -55.76 -23.93 -1.06
N LEU A 18 -55.94 -22.61 -0.91
CA LEU A 18 -55.32 -21.64 -1.80
C LEU A 18 -53.81 -21.80 -1.67
N ALA A 19 -53.15 -22.23 -2.75
CA ALA A 19 -51.70 -22.22 -2.86
C ALA A 19 -51.23 -20.76 -2.70
N LEU A 20 -50.57 -20.46 -1.58
CA LEU A 20 -49.76 -19.26 -1.41
C LEU A 20 -48.73 -19.24 -2.54
N GLN A 21 -48.93 -18.37 -3.53
CA GLN A 21 -47.90 -18.09 -4.53
C GLN A 21 -46.69 -17.57 -3.77
N THR A 22 -45.62 -18.36 -3.78
CA THR A 22 -44.30 -17.95 -3.29
C THR A 22 -43.94 -16.64 -3.98
N PRO A 23 -43.54 -15.58 -3.25
CA PRO A 23 -43.07 -14.36 -3.90
C PRO A 23 -41.92 -14.73 -4.83
N LEU A 24 -41.99 -14.27 -6.08
CA LEU A 24 -40.92 -14.44 -7.05
C LEU A 24 -39.64 -13.90 -6.42
N GLN A 25 -38.74 -14.78 -6.01
CA GLN A 25 -37.38 -14.43 -5.68
C GLN A 25 -36.70 -14.05 -7.00
N VAL A 26 -36.68 -12.74 -7.27
CA VAL A 26 -35.78 -12.19 -8.26
C VAL A 26 -34.38 -12.62 -7.82
N PRO A 27 -33.63 -13.41 -8.62
CA PRO A 27 -32.27 -13.72 -8.27
C PRO A 27 -31.55 -12.37 -8.14
N LEU A 28 -30.85 -12.18 -7.03
CA LEU A 28 -29.96 -11.04 -6.83
C LEU A 28 -28.87 -11.14 -7.89
N SER A 29 -29.19 -10.69 -9.11
CA SER A 29 -28.24 -10.52 -10.18
C SER A 29 -27.15 -9.66 -9.60
N THR A 30 -25.97 -10.23 -9.46
CA THR A 30 -24.77 -9.55 -9.04
C THR A 30 -24.72 -8.21 -9.76
N VAL A 31 -24.97 -7.11 -9.04
CA VAL A 31 -24.50 -5.80 -9.48
C VAL A 31 -22.99 -5.98 -9.46
N LYS A 32 -22.42 -6.44 -10.59
CA LYS A 32 -21.02 -6.20 -10.86
C LYS A 32 -20.92 -4.69 -10.82
N ASP A 33 -20.35 -4.15 -9.75
CA ASP A 33 -19.93 -2.76 -9.74
C ASP A 33 -19.23 -2.52 -11.06
N PHE A 34 -19.83 -1.69 -11.92
CA PHE A 34 -19.22 -1.27 -13.17
C PHE A 34 -18.11 -0.28 -12.80
N VAL A 35 -17.04 -0.78 -12.18
CA VAL A 35 -15.79 -0.05 -12.06
C VAL A 35 -15.34 0.19 -13.49
N ASN A 36 -15.44 1.43 -13.95
CA ASN A 36 -14.84 1.82 -15.22
C ASN A 36 -13.36 1.46 -15.14
N ARG A 37 -12.86 0.71 -16.13
CA ARG A 37 -11.48 0.22 -16.14
C ARG A 37 -10.63 1.06 -17.07
N VAL A 38 -9.35 1.19 -16.71
CA VAL A 38 -8.30 1.74 -17.57
C VAL A 38 -7.16 0.72 -17.62
N THR A 39 -6.44 0.63 -18.72
CA THR A 39 -5.31 -0.30 -18.85
C THR A 39 -4.02 0.46 -19.17
N VAL A 40 -2.91 -0.04 -18.62
CA VAL A 40 -1.56 0.42 -18.92
C VAL A 40 -0.72 -0.80 -19.26
N THR A 41 -0.02 -0.76 -20.39
CA THR A 41 0.87 -1.84 -20.82
C THR A 41 2.30 -1.55 -20.39
N LEU A 42 2.91 -2.48 -19.67
CA LEU A 42 4.31 -2.51 -19.29
C LEU A 42 5.04 -3.59 -20.09
N SER A 43 6.37 -3.56 -20.11
CA SER A 43 7.18 -4.56 -20.82
C SER A 43 7.00 -5.99 -20.30
N PHE A 44 6.52 -6.14 -19.06
CA PHE A 44 6.34 -7.43 -18.39
C PHE A 44 4.88 -7.74 -18.04
N GLY A 45 3.89 -6.96 -18.52
CA GLY A 45 2.46 -7.27 -18.34
C GLY A 45 1.53 -6.07 -18.53
N THR A 46 0.23 -6.34 -18.46
CA THR A 46 -0.84 -5.33 -18.54
C THR A 46 -1.43 -5.10 -17.17
N VAL A 47 -1.49 -3.84 -16.74
CA VAL A 47 -2.07 -3.43 -15.46
C VAL A 47 -3.47 -2.87 -15.70
N ILE A 48 -4.47 -3.44 -15.03
CA ILE A 48 -5.87 -3.02 -15.08
C ILE A 48 -6.15 -2.14 -13.86
N GLY A 49 -6.38 -0.85 -14.07
CA GLY A 49 -6.72 0.12 -13.04
C GLY A 49 -8.21 0.49 -13.02
N SER A 50 -8.57 1.28 -12.00
CA SER A 50 -9.92 1.81 -11.79
C SER A 50 -10.02 3.26 -12.27
N VAL A 51 -11.18 3.65 -12.77
CA VAL A 51 -11.50 5.02 -13.19
C VAL A 51 -12.68 5.55 -12.36
N SER A 52 -12.44 6.61 -11.61
CA SER A 52 -13.45 7.38 -10.89
C SER A 52 -13.32 8.88 -11.26
N SER A 53 -13.22 9.77 -10.27
CA SER A 53 -12.73 11.14 -10.44
C SER A 53 -11.26 11.19 -10.84
N ILE A 54 -10.49 10.16 -10.48
CA ILE A 54 -9.09 9.94 -10.87
C ILE A 54 -8.90 8.50 -11.38
N GLU A 55 -7.78 8.25 -12.03
CA GLU A 55 -7.35 6.90 -12.40
C GLU A 55 -6.39 6.36 -11.35
N THR A 56 -6.63 5.13 -10.87
CA THR A 56 -5.82 4.47 -9.85
C THR A 56 -5.38 3.08 -10.29
N PHE A 57 -4.14 2.74 -9.95
CA PHE A 57 -3.55 1.43 -10.17
C PHE A 57 -2.84 1.03 -8.89
N ASN A 58 -3.44 0.17 -8.08
CA ASN A 58 -2.93 -0.15 -6.75
C ASN A 58 -2.20 -1.50 -6.72
N GLY A 59 -1.14 -1.57 -5.93
CA GLY A 59 -0.55 -2.86 -5.55
C GLY A 59 0.30 -3.54 -6.63
N ILE A 60 0.80 -2.81 -7.61
CA ILE A 60 1.65 -3.36 -8.69
C ILE A 60 2.97 -3.84 -8.08
N PRO A 61 3.35 -5.12 -8.20
CA PRO A 61 4.63 -5.61 -7.70
C PRO A 61 5.80 -4.92 -8.41
N TYR A 62 6.71 -4.30 -7.65
CA TYR A 62 7.95 -3.73 -8.21
C TYR A 62 9.19 -4.61 -7.96
N ALA A 63 9.05 -5.60 -7.08
CA ALA A 63 10.08 -6.54 -6.68
C ALA A 63 9.48 -7.94 -6.49
N ASP A 64 10.33 -8.97 -6.47
CA ASP A 64 9.92 -10.29 -6.02
C ASP A 64 9.53 -10.28 -4.52
N PRO A 65 8.54 -11.09 -4.11
CA PRO A 65 8.07 -11.11 -2.72
C PRO A 65 9.21 -11.44 -1.74
N PRO A 66 9.44 -10.63 -0.67
CA PRO A 66 10.54 -10.83 0.27
C PRO A 66 10.20 -11.91 1.32
N VAL A 67 9.81 -13.09 0.86
CA VAL A 67 9.36 -14.23 1.66
C VAL A 67 10.33 -15.39 1.59
N GLY A 68 10.24 -16.33 2.54
CA GLY A 68 11.07 -17.53 2.54
C GLY A 68 12.58 -17.18 2.50
N PRO A 69 13.36 -17.68 1.52
CA PRO A 69 14.77 -17.33 1.38
C PRO A 69 15.07 -15.84 1.09
N LEU A 70 14.09 -15.08 0.61
CA LEU A 70 14.21 -13.64 0.36
C LEU A 70 13.83 -12.78 1.57
N ARG A 71 13.32 -13.40 2.65
CA ARG A 71 13.11 -12.70 3.92
C ARG A 71 14.47 -12.22 4.45
N LEU A 72 14.51 -10.97 4.92
CA LEU A 72 15.74 -10.31 5.38
C LEU A 72 16.85 -10.25 4.31
N ARG A 73 16.48 -10.18 3.02
CA ARG A 73 17.43 -9.95 1.91
C ARG A 73 17.14 -8.64 1.18
N PRO A 74 18.14 -8.04 0.51
CA PRO A 74 17.91 -6.95 -0.44
C PRO A 74 16.79 -7.30 -1.42
N PRO A 75 15.92 -6.35 -1.79
CA PRO A 75 14.85 -6.63 -2.74
C PRO A 75 15.44 -7.07 -4.08
N GLN A 76 14.75 -7.99 -4.75
CA GLN A 76 15.15 -8.49 -6.06
C GLN A 76 14.18 -8.00 -7.12
N ARG A 77 14.69 -7.64 -8.30
CA ARG A 77 13.85 -7.24 -9.43
C ARG A 77 12.85 -8.33 -9.74
N LEU A 78 11.62 -7.94 -10.08
CA LEU A 78 10.55 -8.87 -10.39
C LEU A 78 11.01 -9.84 -11.49
N SER A 79 11.10 -11.13 -11.16
CA SER A 79 11.64 -12.16 -12.06
C SER A 79 10.58 -12.75 -12.99
N ARG A 80 9.30 -12.49 -12.69
CA ARG A 80 8.15 -13.03 -13.41
C ARG A 80 7.42 -11.96 -14.22
N SER A 81 6.78 -12.39 -15.31
CA SER A 81 5.76 -11.57 -15.95
C SER A 81 4.54 -11.43 -15.04
N LEU A 82 3.89 -10.27 -15.09
CA LEU A 82 2.61 -10.03 -14.42
C LEU A 82 1.42 -10.59 -15.21
N GLY A 83 1.58 -10.90 -16.50
CA GLY A 83 0.43 -11.22 -17.36
C GLY A 83 -0.57 -10.07 -17.34
N GLU A 84 -1.85 -10.37 -17.12
CA GLU A 84 -2.85 -9.37 -16.74
C GLU A 84 -2.93 -9.26 -15.22
N PHE A 85 -2.64 -8.06 -14.69
CA PHE A 85 -2.67 -7.78 -13.27
C PHE A 85 -3.85 -6.85 -12.93
N ASP A 86 -4.74 -7.32 -12.07
CA ASP A 86 -5.87 -6.53 -11.56
C ASP A 86 -5.41 -5.62 -10.41
N ALA A 87 -5.23 -4.34 -10.72
CA ALA A 87 -4.83 -3.28 -9.81
C ALA A 87 -6.02 -2.42 -9.34
N THR A 88 -7.26 -2.91 -9.47
CA THR A 88 -8.48 -2.18 -9.08
C THR A 88 -8.76 -2.24 -7.58
N GLY A 89 -8.17 -3.23 -6.88
CA GLY A 89 -8.35 -3.46 -5.45
C GLY A 89 -7.48 -2.59 -4.55
N THR A 90 -7.35 -3.00 -3.29
CA THR A 90 -6.52 -2.35 -2.29
C THR A 90 -5.20 -3.11 -2.14
N ALA A 91 -4.06 -2.41 -2.21
CA ALA A 91 -2.74 -3.01 -2.01
C ALA A 91 -2.61 -3.59 -0.59
N ALA A 92 -1.82 -4.64 -0.37
CA ALA A 92 -1.49 -5.08 0.99
C ALA A 92 -0.40 -4.18 1.61
N SER A 93 -0.43 -4.00 2.93
CA SER A 93 0.61 -3.24 3.66
C SER A 93 1.68 -4.22 4.19
N CYS A 94 2.93 -3.76 4.36
CA CYS A 94 3.98 -4.59 4.95
C CYS A 94 3.69 -4.92 6.44
N PRO A 95 4.28 -5.97 7.00
CA PRO A 95 4.11 -6.29 8.42
C PRO A 95 4.64 -5.13 9.28
N ARG A 96 3.75 -4.55 10.08
CA ARG A 96 4.03 -3.40 10.94
C ARG A 96 4.24 -3.83 12.38
N MET A 97 4.99 -3.02 13.13
CA MET A 97 5.05 -3.13 14.58
C MET A 97 4.09 -2.09 15.19
N PRO A 98 3.28 -2.45 16.21
CA PRO A 98 2.42 -1.50 16.91
C PRO A 98 3.24 -0.30 17.42
N LEU A 99 2.72 0.92 17.21
CA LEU A 99 3.37 2.15 17.66
C LEU A 99 3.46 2.24 19.20
N PHE A 100 2.46 1.68 19.85
CA PHE A 100 2.35 1.64 21.29
C PHE A 100 2.25 0.17 21.73
N PRO A 101 3.16 -0.31 22.60
CA PRO A 101 2.99 -1.61 23.24
C PRO A 101 1.78 -1.58 24.19
N ASP A 102 1.27 -2.76 24.53
CA ASP A 102 0.20 -2.91 25.50
C ASP A 102 0.57 -2.21 26.83
N GLY A 103 -0.29 -1.29 27.30
CA GLY A 103 -0.07 -0.52 28.53
C GLY A 103 0.69 0.80 28.38
N ALA A 104 0.95 1.28 27.15
CA ALA A 104 1.48 2.61 26.91
C ALA A 104 0.55 3.72 27.45
N PRO A 105 1.09 4.89 27.87
CA PRO A 105 0.27 6.02 28.32
C PRO A 105 -0.73 6.43 27.24
N SER A 106 -1.93 6.83 27.68
CA SER A 106 -3.02 7.22 26.80
C SER A 106 -2.58 8.31 25.82
N ILE A 107 -2.82 8.06 24.53
CA ILE A 107 -2.67 9.08 23.48
C ILE A 107 -3.53 10.29 23.89
N PRO A 108 -2.97 11.52 23.93
CA PRO A 108 -3.75 12.72 24.24
C PRO A 108 -4.96 12.81 23.29
N GLU A 109 -6.13 13.22 23.80
CA GLU A 109 -7.40 13.17 23.06
C GLU A 109 -7.31 13.86 21.69
N GLU A 110 -6.58 14.97 21.62
CA GLU A 110 -6.28 15.74 20.41
C GLU A 110 -5.55 14.97 19.29
N PHE A 111 -4.82 13.90 19.63
CA PHE A 111 -4.12 13.05 18.67
C PHE A 111 -4.88 11.76 18.33
N ARG A 112 -5.99 11.44 19.02
CA ARG A 112 -6.69 10.16 18.80
C ARG A 112 -7.23 9.97 17.38
N ASN A 113 -7.57 11.06 16.70
CA ASN A 113 -8.04 11.05 15.31
C ASN A 113 -6.93 11.41 14.31
N ALA A 114 -5.67 11.46 14.76
CA ALA A 114 -4.58 11.79 13.86
C ALA A 114 -4.41 10.65 12.83
N PRO A 115 -4.37 10.93 11.52
CA PRO A 115 -4.30 9.90 10.49
C PRO A 115 -3.10 8.95 10.67
N PHE A 116 -2.00 9.42 11.26
CA PHE A 116 -0.83 8.58 11.54
C PHE A 116 -1.07 7.55 12.66
N LEU A 117 -2.03 7.78 13.56
CA LEU A 117 -2.41 6.88 14.65
C LEU A 117 -3.55 5.94 14.31
N GLU A 118 -4.30 6.24 13.25
CA GLU A 118 -5.38 5.36 12.79
C GLU A 118 -4.80 3.99 12.40
N VAL A 119 -5.10 2.98 13.20
CA VAL A 119 -4.70 1.61 12.90
C VAL A 119 -5.75 1.06 11.95
N GLU A 120 -5.56 1.25 10.65
CA GLU A 120 -6.46 0.64 9.67
C GLU A 120 -6.34 -0.89 9.81
N GLU A 121 -7.49 -1.57 9.94
CA GLU A 121 -7.60 -3.03 9.90
C GLU A 121 -7.36 -3.54 8.47
N GLY A 122 -6.13 -3.35 7.98
CA GLY A 122 -5.68 -3.87 6.70
C GLY A 122 -4.99 -5.22 6.86
N LYS A 123 -5.12 -6.09 5.84
CA LYS A 123 -4.28 -7.29 5.72
C LYS A 123 -2.82 -6.85 5.57
N THR A 124 -2.02 -7.09 6.60
CA THR A 124 -0.56 -7.00 6.51
C THR A 124 0.00 -8.35 6.07
N GLN A 125 0.93 -8.35 5.14
CA GLN A 125 1.60 -9.58 4.67
C GLN A 125 3.03 -9.25 4.24
N GLU A 126 3.93 -10.24 4.22
CA GLU A 126 5.32 -10.02 3.78
C GLU A 126 5.45 -9.77 2.28
N ASP A 127 4.56 -10.33 1.46
CA ASP A 127 4.44 -10.01 0.04
C ASP A 127 3.79 -8.61 -0.14
N CYS A 128 4.59 -7.57 0.12
CA CYS A 128 4.12 -6.20 0.22
C CYS A 128 4.89 -5.20 -0.66
N LEU A 129 5.94 -5.62 -1.37
CA LEU A 129 6.79 -4.75 -2.20
C LEU A 129 6.06 -4.34 -3.48
N THR A 130 5.13 -3.40 -3.29
CA THR A 130 4.17 -2.94 -4.28
C THR A 130 4.18 -1.43 -4.41
N ILE A 131 3.84 -0.95 -5.61
CA ILE A 131 3.68 0.45 -5.96
C ILE A 131 2.23 0.68 -6.36
N SER A 132 1.72 1.86 -6.01
CA SER A 132 0.43 2.36 -6.50
C SER A 132 0.62 3.66 -7.27
N VAL A 133 -0.04 3.78 -8.42
CA VAL A 133 0.02 4.96 -9.29
C VAL A 133 -1.35 5.64 -9.34
N ARG A 134 -1.35 6.97 -9.25
CA ARG A 134 -2.56 7.81 -9.29
C ARG A 134 -2.35 8.96 -10.25
N ARG A 135 -3.33 9.19 -11.12
CA ARG A 135 -3.25 10.26 -12.12
C ARG A 135 -4.64 10.81 -12.45
N THR A 136 -4.67 11.99 -13.04
CA THR A 136 -5.90 12.60 -13.53
C THR A 136 -6.51 11.77 -14.65
N LYS A 137 -7.85 11.72 -14.72
CA LYS A 137 -8.56 10.98 -15.76
C LYS A 137 -8.16 11.45 -17.16
N GLY A 138 -7.90 10.50 -18.06
CA GLY A 138 -7.53 10.77 -19.46
C GLY A 138 -6.04 11.03 -19.69
N THR A 139 -5.19 10.86 -18.66
CA THR A 139 -3.73 10.93 -18.81
C THR A 139 -3.23 9.82 -19.76
N LYS A 140 -2.36 10.19 -20.69
CA LYS A 140 -1.79 9.30 -21.71
C LYS A 140 -0.28 9.17 -21.56
N ALA A 141 0.30 8.14 -22.16
CA ALA A 141 1.74 7.85 -22.05
C ALA A 141 2.61 9.00 -22.59
N GLU A 142 2.12 9.73 -23.59
CA GLU A 142 2.79 10.86 -24.21
C GLU A 142 2.78 12.17 -23.39
N ASP A 143 2.01 12.26 -22.30
CA ASP A 143 1.81 13.53 -21.58
C ASP A 143 3.06 14.01 -20.82
N LYS A 144 3.98 13.11 -20.47
CA LYS A 144 5.27 13.40 -19.78
C LYS A 144 5.10 14.34 -18.56
N LEU A 145 4.17 13.97 -17.68
CA LEU A 145 3.83 14.74 -16.48
C LEU A 145 4.91 14.61 -15.39
N PRO A 146 5.14 15.65 -14.56
CA PRO A 146 5.95 15.53 -13.36
C PRO A 146 5.44 14.41 -12.44
N VAL A 147 6.35 13.76 -11.72
CA VAL A 147 6.03 12.65 -10.83
C VAL A 147 6.33 13.04 -9.38
N LEU A 148 5.33 12.92 -8.52
CA LEU A 148 5.46 13.06 -7.07
C LEU A 148 5.54 11.66 -6.44
N PHE A 149 6.72 11.29 -5.96
CA PHE A 149 6.99 9.97 -5.38
C PHE A 149 6.91 10.01 -3.85
N GLY A 150 5.86 9.40 -3.32
CA GLY A 150 5.51 9.37 -1.91
C GLY A 150 6.25 8.29 -1.12
N LEU A 151 7.04 8.73 -0.14
CA LEU A 151 7.69 7.93 0.89
C LEU A 151 6.96 8.15 2.21
N PHE A 152 6.03 7.27 2.56
CA PHE A 152 5.19 7.45 3.74
C PHE A 152 5.35 6.34 4.76
N GLY A 153 5.55 6.74 6.01
CA GLY A 153 5.63 5.85 7.14
C GLY A 153 5.85 6.60 8.45
N PHE A 154 5.57 5.92 9.56
CA PHE A 154 5.71 6.45 10.90
C PHE A 154 6.74 5.62 11.70
N GLY A 155 7.79 6.29 12.17
CA GLY A 155 8.82 5.71 13.05
C GLY A 155 9.59 4.51 12.47
N TYR A 156 9.58 4.29 11.15
CA TYR A 156 10.12 3.08 10.52
C TYR A 156 9.51 1.75 11.01
N VAL A 157 8.35 1.80 11.68
CA VAL A 157 7.64 0.63 12.22
C VAL A 157 6.29 0.43 11.55
N ASN A 158 5.79 1.44 10.84
CA ASN A 158 4.58 1.40 10.06
C ASN A 158 4.83 2.14 8.73
N SER A 159 4.47 1.52 7.61
CA SER A 159 4.41 2.15 6.30
C SER A 159 3.04 1.82 5.71
N ASP A 160 2.16 2.81 5.62
CA ASP A 160 0.91 2.68 4.90
C ASP A 160 0.73 3.86 3.95
N SER A 161 1.04 3.60 2.69
CA SER A 161 0.92 4.60 1.64
C SER A 161 -0.53 5.02 1.37
N LYS A 162 -1.52 4.23 1.81
CA LYS A 162 -2.93 4.51 1.53
C LYS A 162 -3.51 5.62 2.39
N LYS A 163 -2.93 5.88 3.56
CA LYS A 163 -3.41 6.94 4.47
C LYS A 163 -3.40 8.33 3.83
N TYR A 164 -2.56 8.53 2.83
CA TYR A 164 -2.43 9.80 2.12
C TYR A 164 -3.30 9.89 0.87
N ASN A 165 -4.02 8.82 0.53
CA ASN A 165 -4.80 8.69 -0.70
C ASN A 165 -5.79 9.84 -0.89
N GLU A 166 -6.63 10.11 0.11
CA GLU A 166 -7.66 11.14 0.01
C GLU A 166 -7.05 12.55 -0.20
N VAL A 167 -5.98 12.86 0.53
CA VAL A 167 -5.28 14.15 0.42
C VAL A 167 -4.61 14.28 -0.95
N VAL A 168 -3.98 13.21 -1.43
CA VAL A 168 -3.34 13.15 -2.75
C VAL A 168 -4.37 13.32 -3.86
N ASP A 169 -5.54 12.71 -3.76
CA ASP A 169 -6.57 12.80 -4.80
C ASP A 169 -7.09 14.24 -4.93
N LYS A 170 -7.25 14.94 -3.79
CA LYS A 170 -7.54 16.37 -3.77
C LYS A 170 -6.40 17.20 -4.37
N LEU A 171 -5.14 16.84 -4.09
CA LEU A 171 -3.98 17.53 -4.64
C LEU A 171 -3.86 17.34 -6.16
N LEU A 172 -4.12 16.14 -6.67
CA LEU A 172 -4.16 15.85 -8.11
C LEU A 172 -5.26 16.67 -8.81
N ALA A 173 -6.46 16.71 -8.22
CA ALA A 173 -7.57 17.52 -8.73
C ALA A 173 -7.22 19.02 -8.74
N TYR A 174 -6.62 19.52 -7.66
CA TYR A 174 -6.15 20.91 -7.59
C TYR A 174 -5.07 21.21 -8.64
N GLY A 175 -4.09 20.31 -8.79
CA GLY A 175 -3.04 20.43 -9.81
C GLY A 175 -3.63 20.52 -11.22
N ALA A 176 -4.62 19.68 -11.55
CA ALA A 176 -5.33 19.74 -12.82
C ALA A 176 -6.03 21.09 -13.04
N GLN A 177 -6.76 21.57 -12.03
CA GLN A 177 -7.46 22.87 -12.08
C GLN A 177 -6.48 24.03 -12.25
N ALA A 178 -5.32 23.95 -11.61
CA ALA A 178 -4.24 24.94 -11.70
C ALA A 178 -3.36 24.79 -12.95
N GLN A 179 -3.74 23.95 -13.92
CA GLN A 179 -2.97 23.66 -15.15
C GLN A 179 -1.53 23.16 -14.86
N LYS A 180 -1.36 22.45 -13.75
CA LYS A 180 -0.13 21.79 -13.30
C LYS A 180 -0.42 20.32 -12.95
N PRO A 181 -0.91 19.51 -13.91
CA PRO A 181 -1.16 18.10 -13.66
C PRO A 181 0.16 17.38 -13.36
N PHE A 182 0.09 16.35 -12.51
CA PHE A 182 1.21 15.52 -12.14
C PHE A 182 0.71 14.09 -11.87
N ILE A 183 1.64 13.13 -11.79
CA ILE A 183 1.35 11.76 -11.37
C ILE A 183 1.84 11.58 -9.95
N TYR A 184 1.05 10.92 -9.12
CA TYR A 184 1.49 10.50 -7.81
C TYR A 184 1.81 9.00 -7.81
N VAL A 185 2.93 8.64 -7.19
CA VAL A 185 3.36 7.25 -7.01
C VAL A 185 3.59 7.01 -5.53
N ALA A 186 2.93 5.99 -4.98
CA ALA A 186 3.07 5.55 -3.60
C ALA A 186 3.84 4.22 -3.57
N VAL A 187 4.91 4.13 -2.78
CA VAL A 187 5.68 2.89 -2.60
C VAL A 187 5.46 2.28 -1.22
N ASN A 188 5.22 0.98 -1.17
CA ASN A 188 5.32 0.20 0.06
C ASN A 188 6.75 -0.34 0.21
N TYR A 189 7.29 -0.27 1.42
CA TYR A 189 8.64 -0.73 1.75
C TYR A 189 8.63 -1.45 3.10
N ARG A 190 9.54 -2.41 3.32
CA ARG A 190 9.57 -3.13 4.60
C ARG A 190 9.92 -2.18 5.75
N VAL A 191 9.29 -2.43 6.89
CA VAL A 191 9.44 -1.67 8.14
C VAL A 191 9.76 -2.61 9.31
N ALA A 192 10.02 -2.06 10.48
CA ALA A 192 10.34 -2.77 11.71
C ALA A 192 11.48 -3.78 11.50
N GLY A 193 11.41 -4.96 12.12
CA GLY A 193 12.39 -6.02 11.95
C GLY A 193 12.49 -6.58 10.52
N PHE A 194 11.47 -6.40 9.68
CA PHE A 194 11.52 -6.89 8.28
C PHE A 194 12.36 -5.97 7.38
N GLY A 195 12.45 -4.68 7.71
CA GLY A 195 13.16 -3.68 6.89
C GLY A 195 14.42 -3.10 7.53
N PHE A 196 14.51 -3.11 8.85
CA PHE A 196 15.51 -2.36 9.63
C PHE A 196 16.10 -3.16 10.80
N LEU A 197 16.07 -4.50 10.73
CA LEU A 197 16.85 -5.30 11.66
C LEU A 197 18.34 -4.98 11.49
N GLY A 198 19.06 -4.83 12.59
CA GLY A 198 20.50 -4.60 12.60
C GLY A 198 21.26 -5.80 13.17
N GLY A 199 22.47 -5.57 13.65
CA GLY A 199 23.38 -6.60 14.15
C GLY A 199 24.52 -6.88 13.17
N LYS A 200 25.63 -7.38 13.71
CA LYS A 200 26.82 -7.73 12.92
C LYS A 200 26.53 -8.84 11.91
N GLU A 201 25.59 -9.73 12.20
CA GLU A 201 25.14 -10.80 11.31
C GLU A 201 24.46 -10.21 10.07
N ILE A 202 23.53 -9.26 10.26
CA ILE A 202 22.85 -8.55 9.17
C ILE A 202 23.84 -7.73 8.33
N LEU A 203 24.81 -7.08 8.98
CA LEU A 203 25.84 -6.33 8.27
C LEU A 203 26.72 -7.26 7.41
N ALA A 204 27.21 -8.36 7.98
CA ALA A 204 28.05 -9.33 7.29
C ALA A 204 27.34 -9.98 6.09
N ASP A 205 26.02 -10.14 6.17
CA ASP A 205 25.18 -10.69 5.11
C ASP A 205 24.78 -9.67 4.03
N GLY A 206 25.19 -8.40 4.18
CA GLY A 206 24.84 -7.32 3.25
C GLY A 206 23.36 -6.94 3.29
N ALA A 207 22.65 -7.27 4.38
CA ALA A 207 21.21 -7.12 4.52
C ALA A 207 20.82 -5.89 5.38
N SER A 208 21.69 -4.89 5.49
CA SER A 208 21.41 -3.67 6.26
C SER A 208 20.46 -2.73 5.51
N ASN A 209 19.59 -2.04 6.24
CA ASN A 209 18.70 -0.99 5.71
C ASN A 209 17.81 -1.43 4.54
N LEU A 210 17.26 -2.64 4.60
CA LEU A 210 16.42 -3.22 3.55
C LEU A 210 15.24 -2.31 3.18
N GLY A 211 14.61 -1.65 4.14
CA GLY A 211 13.52 -0.71 3.87
C GLY A 211 13.96 0.48 3.01
N LEU A 212 15.21 0.97 3.12
CA LEU A 212 15.75 2.01 2.24
C LEU A 212 16.07 1.45 0.84
N LEU A 213 16.50 0.20 0.76
CA LEU A 213 16.75 -0.48 -0.51
C LEU A 213 15.44 -0.77 -1.26
N ASP A 214 14.37 -1.08 -0.55
CA ASP A 214 13.01 -1.24 -1.09
C ASP A 214 12.52 0.06 -1.74
N GLN A 215 12.65 1.19 -1.02
CA GLN A 215 12.35 2.52 -1.56
C GLN A 215 13.20 2.85 -2.80
N ARG A 216 14.50 2.53 -2.77
CA ARG A 216 15.41 2.72 -3.89
C ARG A 216 14.97 1.90 -5.11
N MET A 217 14.62 0.64 -4.92
CA MET A 217 14.10 -0.20 -6.00
C MET A 217 12.76 0.34 -6.54
N GLY A 218 11.91 0.90 -5.69
CA GLY A 218 10.70 1.60 -6.12
C GLY A 218 10.98 2.81 -7.01
N LEU A 219 11.99 3.63 -6.68
CA LEU A 219 12.44 4.73 -7.53
C LEU A 219 12.98 4.23 -8.87
N GLU A 220 13.75 3.15 -8.86
CA GLU A 220 14.26 2.56 -10.10
C GLU A 220 13.14 1.94 -10.96
N TRP A 221 12.09 1.39 -10.33
CA TRP A 221 10.88 0.96 -11.02
C TRP A 221 10.17 2.14 -11.69
N VAL A 222 10.07 3.29 -11.01
CA VAL A 222 9.52 4.52 -11.61
C VAL A 222 10.33 4.95 -12.82
N ALA A 223 11.66 4.96 -12.71
CA ALA A 223 12.55 5.32 -13.82
C ALA A 223 12.35 4.45 -15.07
N GLU A 224 11.95 3.18 -14.90
CA GLU A 224 11.75 2.23 -16.00
C GLU A 224 10.34 2.21 -16.56
N ASN A 225 9.32 2.53 -15.75
CA ASN A 225 7.94 2.18 -16.05
C ASN A 225 6.98 3.37 -16.07
N ILE A 226 7.32 4.50 -15.45
CA ILE A 226 6.35 5.57 -15.23
C ILE A 226 5.90 6.26 -16.53
N GLU A 227 6.69 6.16 -17.59
CA GLU A 227 6.32 6.66 -18.92
C GLU A 227 5.05 6.01 -19.45
N SER A 228 4.85 4.70 -19.23
CA SER A 228 3.61 4.01 -19.63
C SER A 228 2.39 4.56 -18.89
N PHE A 229 2.58 5.17 -17.72
CA PHE A 229 1.54 5.84 -16.96
C PHE A 229 1.39 7.34 -17.33
N GLY A 230 2.20 7.86 -18.25
CA GLY A 230 2.20 9.27 -18.66
C GLY A 230 3.15 10.16 -17.86
N GLY A 231 4.01 9.57 -17.03
CA GLY A 231 4.98 10.31 -16.23
C GLY A 231 6.28 10.57 -16.99
N ASP A 232 6.97 11.63 -16.60
CA ASP A 232 8.33 11.92 -17.03
C ASP A 232 9.32 11.43 -15.96
N PRO A 233 10.11 10.37 -16.23
CA PRO A 233 11.05 9.81 -15.27
C PRO A 233 12.20 10.78 -14.93
N GLU A 234 12.40 11.82 -15.72
CA GLU A 234 13.41 12.86 -15.44
C GLU A 234 12.83 13.97 -14.54
N LYS A 235 11.51 14.01 -14.32
CA LYS A 235 10.83 15.00 -13.48
C LYS A 235 10.24 14.42 -12.21
N VAL A 236 11.00 13.56 -11.53
CA VAL A 236 10.61 12.95 -10.26
C VAL A 236 10.99 13.87 -9.09
N THR A 237 10.02 14.17 -8.23
CA THR A 237 10.20 14.80 -6.91
C THR A 237 9.84 13.79 -5.84
N ILE A 238 10.77 13.49 -4.94
CA ILE A 238 10.50 12.63 -3.77
C ILE A 238 9.88 13.45 -2.65
N TRP A 239 8.88 12.90 -1.97
CA TRP A 239 8.14 13.56 -0.90
C TRP A 239 7.88 12.60 0.25
N GLY A 240 8.16 13.02 1.48
CA GLY A 240 7.89 12.21 2.65
C GLY A 240 7.58 13.02 3.89
N GLU A 241 6.92 12.35 4.83
CA GLU A 241 6.52 12.88 6.14
C GLU A 241 7.13 12.01 7.25
N SER A 242 7.60 12.62 8.35
CA SER A 242 8.18 11.91 9.50
C SER A 242 9.33 10.97 9.09
N SER A 243 9.23 9.66 9.36
CA SER A 243 10.23 8.68 8.92
C SER A 243 10.35 8.58 7.40
N GLY A 244 9.29 8.93 6.66
CA GLY A 244 9.31 9.15 5.23
C GLY A 244 10.17 10.36 4.82
N SER A 245 10.13 11.44 5.60
CA SER A 245 10.96 12.63 5.38
C SER A 245 12.45 12.37 5.65
N ILE A 246 12.75 11.60 6.69
CA ILE A 246 14.12 11.09 6.94
C ILE A 246 14.54 10.17 5.78
N SER A 247 13.61 9.36 5.25
CA SER A 247 13.86 8.51 4.09
C SER A 247 14.17 9.32 2.83
N VAL A 248 13.48 10.45 2.59
CA VAL A 248 13.82 11.39 1.50
C VAL A 248 15.28 11.83 1.61
N PHE A 249 15.71 12.28 2.78
CA PHE A 249 17.10 12.64 3.02
C PHE A 249 18.06 11.46 2.81
N ASN A 250 17.71 10.27 3.30
CA ASN A 250 18.53 9.07 3.12
C ASN A 250 18.64 8.66 1.64
N GLN A 251 17.60 8.82 0.82
CA GLN A 251 17.70 8.56 -0.63
C GLN A 251 18.66 9.53 -1.32
N MET A 252 18.78 10.77 -0.83
CA MET A 252 19.78 11.74 -1.31
C MET A 252 21.21 11.34 -0.91
N LEU A 253 21.41 10.59 0.17
CA LEU A 253 22.73 10.18 0.66
C LEU A 253 23.13 8.75 0.29
N LEU A 254 22.16 7.90 -0.04
CA LEU A 254 22.38 6.49 -0.36
C LEU A 254 23.48 6.34 -1.41
N PHE A 255 24.40 5.40 -1.19
CA PHE A 255 25.56 5.16 -2.05
C PHE A 255 26.43 6.41 -2.27
N ASN A 256 26.76 7.11 -1.18
CA ASN A 256 27.56 8.35 -1.18
C ASN A 256 26.97 9.45 -2.07
N GLY A 257 25.63 9.57 -2.04
CA GLY A 257 24.89 10.53 -2.84
C GLY A 257 24.72 10.14 -4.31
N ASN A 258 25.05 8.92 -4.69
CA ASN A 258 24.76 8.43 -6.03
C ASN A 258 23.28 8.07 -6.17
N ALA A 259 22.48 9.04 -6.59
CA ALA A 259 21.08 8.86 -6.98
C ALA A 259 20.90 8.61 -8.49
N THR A 260 21.86 7.97 -9.16
CA THR A 260 21.74 7.63 -10.59
C THR A 260 21.35 6.17 -10.82
N PHE A 261 20.61 5.93 -11.89
CA PHE A 261 20.26 4.61 -12.39
C PHE A 261 20.24 4.66 -13.93
N LYS A 262 20.92 3.71 -14.58
CA LYS A 262 21.08 3.68 -16.06
C LYS A 262 21.53 5.03 -16.65
N GLY A 263 22.42 5.74 -15.94
CA GLY A 263 22.98 7.02 -16.39
C GLY A 263 22.10 8.26 -16.18
N LYS A 264 20.92 8.13 -15.57
CA LYS A 264 20.01 9.25 -15.27
C LYS A 264 19.80 9.39 -13.77
N HIS A 265 19.50 10.61 -13.30
CA HIS A 265 19.09 10.83 -11.92
C HIS A 265 17.71 10.22 -11.65
N LEU A 266 17.54 9.61 -10.48
CA LEU A 266 16.27 9.01 -10.04
C LEU A 266 15.24 10.05 -9.58
N PHE A 267 15.69 11.25 -9.20
CA PHE A 267 14.86 12.37 -8.79
C PHE A 267 15.65 13.68 -8.93
N GLN A 268 14.90 14.79 -9.07
CA GLN A 268 15.44 16.15 -9.22
C GLN A 268 14.96 17.11 -8.12
N GLY A 269 13.99 16.70 -7.29
CA GLY A 269 13.44 17.51 -6.22
C GLY A 269 13.13 16.68 -4.97
N ALA A 270 13.13 17.34 -3.81
CA ALA A 270 12.86 16.71 -2.52
C ALA A 270 11.94 17.60 -1.66
N ILE A 271 10.92 17.01 -1.07
CA ILE A 271 10.02 17.64 -0.10
C ILE A 271 10.11 16.84 1.21
N MET A 272 10.55 17.51 2.27
CA MET A 272 10.81 16.91 3.58
C MET A 272 9.90 17.54 4.64
N ASN A 273 8.80 16.85 4.99
CA ASN A 273 7.91 17.27 6.06
C ASN A 273 8.30 16.60 7.39
N SER A 274 8.82 17.38 8.32
CA SER A 274 9.09 16.95 9.71
C SER A 274 10.11 15.81 9.85
N GLY A 275 11.25 15.92 9.15
CA GLY A 275 12.40 15.02 9.33
C GLY A 275 13.46 15.25 8.27
N SER A 276 14.74 15.08 8.58
CA SER A 276 15.82 15.17 7.59
C SER A 276 17.00 14.32 8.05
N ILE A 277 18.12 14.93 8.43
CA ILE A 277 19.24 14.24 9.04
C ILE A 277 18.84 13.70 10.42
N MET A 278 19.15 12.44 10.65
CA MET A 278 19.02 11.80 11.95
C MET A 278 20.33 11.09 12.25
N SER A 279 21.02 11.53 13.30
CA SER A 279 22.22 10.82 13.77
C SER A 279 21.81 9.45 14.27
N THR A 280 22.46 8.40 13.77
CA THR A 280 22.21 7.02 14.14
C THR A 280 23.51 6.33 14.51
N ASP A 281 23.43 5.38 15.44
CA ASP A 281 24.53 4.48 15.71
C ASP A 281 24.78 3.56 14.51
N ARG A 282 25.95 2.95 14.47
CA ARG A 282 26.25 1.95 13.45
C ARG A 282 25.28 0.76 13.53
N VAL A 283 24.99 0.15 12.40
CA VAL A 283 24.10 -1.03 12.30
C VAL A 283 24.63 -2.25 13.05
N ASP A 284 25.94 -2.34 13.28
CA ASP A 284 26.64 -3.35 14.09
C ASP A 284 26.92 -2.87 15.52
N GLY A 285 26.35 -1.73 15.93
CA GLY A 285 26.53 -1.14 17.26
C GLY A 285 25.76 -1.89 18.37
N PRO A 286 26.06 -1.61 19.65
CA PRO A 286 25.49 -2.34 20.79
C PRO A 286 23.96 -2.34 20.83
N LYS A 287 23.33 -1.21 20.48
CA LYS A 287 21.86 -1.11 20.44
C LYS A 287 21.26 -2.03 19.38
N ALA A 288 21.82 -2.03 18.17
CA ALA A 288 21.34 -2.86 17.08
C ALA A 288 21.57 -4.36 17.35
N GLN A 289 22.75 -4.72 17.89
CA GLN A 289 23.04 -6.09 18.28
C GLN A 289 22.09 -6.59 19.38
N HIS A 290 21.81 -5.77 20.39
CA HIS A 290 20.86 -6.13 21.45
C HIS A 290 19.46 -6.42 20.88
N ILE A 291 18.99 -5.64 19.91
CA ILE A 291 17.72 -5.92 19.23
C ILE A 291 17.80 -7.23 18.44
N TYR A 292 18.88 -7.46 17.69
CA TYR A 292 19.08 -8.71 16.95
C TYR A 292 19.03 -9.93 17.87
N ASP A 293 19.81 -9.92 18.96
CA ASP A 293 19.89 -11.04 19.90
C ASP A 293 18.51 -11.34 20.54
N ASN A 294 17.75 -10.31 20.91
CA ASN A 294 16.39 -10.46 21.43
C ASN A 294 15.42 -11.06 20.39
N VAL A 295 15.54 -10.65 19.11
CA VAL A 295 14.72 -11.21 18.03
C VAL A 295 15.06 -12.67 17.81
N VAL A 296 16.36 -13.03 17.76
CA VAL A 296 16.83 -14.41 17.62
C VAL A 296 16.32 -15.29 18.77
N GLU A 297 16.41 -14.80 20.00
CA GLU A 297 15.93 -15.52 21.18
C GLU A 297 14.41 -15.74 21.12
N ARG A 298 13.63 -14.70 20.84
CA ARG A 298 12.16 -14.79 20.75
C ARG A 298 11.68 -15.61 19.56
N ALA A 299 12.46 -15.67 18.49
CA ALA A 299 12.20 -16.51 17.33
C ALA A 299 12.60 -17.99 17.54
N GLY A 300 13.17 -18.33 18.71
CA GLY A 300 13.63 -19.70 19.00
C GLY A 300 14.82 -20.13 18.14
N CYS A 301 15.62 -19.18 17.64
CA CYS A 301 16.75 -19.41 16.75
C CYS A 301 18.11 -19.32 17.47
N LYS A 302 18.11 -19.35 18.80
CA LYS A 302 19.33 -19.34 19.62
C LYS A 302 19.98 -20.72 19.56
N GLY A 303 21.17 -20.82 18.95
CA GLY A 303 21.92 -22.06 18.75
C GLY A 303 23.36 -21.79 18.35
#